data_AF-A0A5C3MWN9-F1
#
_entry.id   AF-A0A5C3MWN9-F1
#
_cell.length_a   1.000
_cell.length_b   1.000
_cell.length_c   1.000
_cell.angle_alpha   90.00
_cell.angle_beta   90.00
_cell.angle_gamma   90.00
#
_symmetry.space_group_name_H-M   'P 1'
#
loop_
_entity.id
_entity.type
_entity.pdbx_description
1 polymer ?
#
loop_
_entity_poly.entity_id
_entity_poly.type
_entity_poly.pdbx_seq_one_letter_code
_entity_poly.pdbx_strand_id
1 'polypeptide(L)'
;MIVHIKNAHEDRKVEAIAQEMIDKKAFIGWPFLREGLVVAVSDELFKYEKMSVVPGAPKKVVSNPHSQQGLSLWKSKAERIDYYYSKRCGVIAGDIDILIHVRPLKGLKRLDSGAFVKDFEGADKEVEQALQMSVSEVMSEDVRFMEKEAPPLSEEFPEGSKVFFLGEHAYGVAAQITGTTQDSLSVVLAFFPSDKAENEEFKSVVRNRMSELYFPSFKVADMVAVSSKVISKITSSFMIITSDGQKVNLGLSLKFEGKGMKVIDYSRKINRYWEFSEKAVQLIREYKAKAPEVFIAAERSKDAMTKSREIFQDEDSDARVKELKTWLMSKGVRDFEPVSLFCDQLKKDTVKEIEDLQAKFTQGRSASAIKKAIVKGIPRQAVLKPAHAVYRLQNQRFALGDRVTMVQDSGSVPLSAKGVVIGLNAKSMDVVWDVPFMAGTTLGGRCSQYRGLTVEFNTCLNLTHAQYIASTNPRGPPPQQPQSSFQPRFGPYPAVRPPPGQAPAAGFRPAPGAAKQGTPMQILANPNRGRGGFNTAAPGLPSSPPADGVNGMANHQPPVAARGGFAPSHPRGFAPRGGRGGFNPNFRGRGGPPRTDRGRGAPFRGVGGRGRGAPAVASS
;
A
#
# COMPACT_ATOMS: atom_id res chain seq x y z
N MET A 1 3.94 -36.21 -20.65
CA MET A 1 4.75 -36.89 -19.62
C MET A 1 4.13 -36.56 -18.27
N ILE A 2 3.97 -37.55 -17.40
CA ILE A 2 3.50 -37.37 -16.01
C ILE A 2 4.65 -37.84 -15.11
N VAL A 3 4.94 -37.10 -14.04
CA VAL A 3 5.99 -37.44 -13.08
C VAL A 3 5.32 -37.98 -11.81
N HIS A 4 5.67 -39.20 -11.41
CA HIS A 4 5.26 -39.78 -10.14
C HIS A 4 6.41 -39.62 -9.14
N ILE A 5 6.10 -39.01 -8.00
CA ILE A 5 7.06 -38.79 -6.91
C ILE A 5 7.03 -39.99 -5.98
N LYS A 6 8.18 -40.38 -5.44
CA LYS A 6 8.32 -41.39 -4.38
C LYS A 6 8.64 -40.70 -3.07
N ASN A 7 7.95 -41.04 -1.99
CA ASN A 7 8.15 -40.40 -0.70
C ASN A 7 9.43 -40.96 -0.03
N ALA A 8 10.48 -40.15 0.06
CA ALA A 8 11.73 -40.53 0.75
C ALA A 8 11.61 -40.58 2.29
N HIS A 9 10.43 -40.26 2.84
CA HIS A 9 10.18 -40.13 4.27
C HIS A 9 8.98 -40.98 4.75
N GLU A 10 8.49 -41.93 3.95
CA GLU A 10 7.24 -42.69 4.19
C GLU A 10 7.21 -43.37 5.57
N ASP A 11 8.27 -44.12 5.94
CA ASP A 11 8.39 -44.79 7.24
C ASP A 11 8.92 -43.89 8.40
N ARG A 12 9.12 -42.58 8.16
CA ARG A 12 9.84 -41.71 9.11
C ARG A 12 8.90 -40.96 10.07
N LYS A 13 9.08 -41.15 11.38
CA LYS A 13 8.35 -40.40 12.42
C LYS A 13 8.49 -38.88 12.25
N VAL A 14 7.36 -38.17 12.29
CA VAL A 14 7.26 -36.71 12.11
C VAL A 14 8.14 -35.94 13.11
N GLU A 15 8.21 -36.39 14.37
CA GLU A 15 9.08 -35.83 15.41
C GLU A 15 10.57 -35.83 15.03
N ALA A 16 11.05 -36.92 14.41
CA ALA A 16 12.44 -37.04 13.99
C ALA A 16 12.73 -36.15 12.76
N ILE A 17 11.77 -36.03 11.84
CA ILE A 17 11.84 -35.10 10.70
C ILE A 17 11.84 -33.64 11.22
N ALA A 18 11.00 -33.31 12.19
CA ALA A 18 10.92 -31.97 12.78
C ALA A 18 12.21 -31.59 13.52
N GLN A 19 12.79 -32.51 14.30
CA GLN A 19 14.07 -32.29 14.97
C GLN A 19 15.23 -32.12 13.98
N GLU A 20 15.20 -32.85 12.85
CA GLU A 20 16.18 -32.74 11.77
C GLU A 20 16.04 -31.46 10.94
N MET A 21 14.82 -31.08 10.53
CA MET A 21 14.59 -30.05 9.50
C MET A 21 14.38 -28.64 10.06
N ILE A 22 13.76 -28.46 11.23
CA ILE A 22 13.46 -27.11 11.74
C ILE A 22 14.75 -26.36 12.07
N ASP A 23 14.80 -25.06 11.78
CA ASP A 23 16.00 -24.19 11.81
C ASP A 23 17.08 -24.56 10.75
N LYS A 24 16.81 -25.46 9.78
CA LYS A 24 17.67 -25.69 8.59
C LYS A 24 17.10 -25.07 7.31
N LYS A 25 17.98 -24.90 6.31
CA LYS A 25 17.60 -24.61 4.92
C LYS A 25 16.92 -25.83 4.28
N ALA A 26 15.96 -25.57 3.40
CA ALA A 26 15.41 -26.55 2.46
C ALA A 26 15.03 -25.83 1.15
N PHE A 27 14.98 -26.59 0.06
CA PHE A 27 14.63 -26.08 -1.27
C PHE A 27 13.20 -26.50 -1.63
N ILE A 28 12.36 -25.52 -1.97
CA ILE A 28 10.92 -25.68 -2.25
C ILE A 28 10.54 -25.20 -3.67
N GLY A 29 9.36 -25.59 -4.16
CA GLY A 29 8.85 -25.11 -5.46
C GLY A 29 9.42 -25.84 -6.68
N TRP A 30 9.67 -27.15 -6.56
CA TRP A 30 10.13 -28.01 -7.64
C TRP A 30 9.29 -27.82 -8.94
N PRO A 31 9.90 -27.83 -10.15
CA PRO A 31 11.32 -28.00 -10.43
C PRO A 31 12.14 -26.71 -10.25
N PHE A 32 11.50 -25.56 -10.10
CA PHE A 32 12.16 -24.25 -9.96
C PHE A 32 12.52 -23.96 -8.51
N LEU A 33 13.37 -24.82 -7.95
CA LEU A 33 13.80 -24.84 -6.56
C LEU A 33 14.25 -23.46 -6.05
N ARG A 34 13.79 -23.09 -4.86
CA ARG A 34 14.19 -21.88 -4.12
C ARG A 34 14.51 -22.24 -2.68
N GLU A 35 15.59 -21.71 -2.14
CA GLU A 35 15.93 -21.86 -0.74
C GLU A 35 14.90 -21.16 0.18
N GLY A 36 14.66 -21.75 1.33
CA GLY A 36 13.99 -21.11 2.46
C GLY A 36 14.35 -21.81 3.78
N LEU A 37 14.06 -21.13 4.89
CA LEU A 37 14.27 -21.65 6.24
C LEU A 37 13.03 -22.43 6.70
N VAL A 38 13.19 -23.71 7.06
CA VAL A 38 12.11 -24.50 7.66
C VAL A 38 11.91 -24.04 9.11
N VAL A 39 10.73 -23.51 9.42
CA VAL A 39 10.40 -22.98 10.75
C VAL A 39 9.44 -23.88 11.53
N ALA A 40 8.70 -24.76 10.83
CA ALA A 40 7.85 -25.76 11.44
C ALA A 40 7.63 -26.96 10.49
N VAL A 41 7.16 -28.06 11.05
CA VAL A 41 6.64 -29.23 10.32
C VAL A 41 5.22 -29.51 10.84
N SER A 42 4.32 -30.09 10.05
CA SER A 42 2.99 -30.48 10.53
C SER A 42 2.41 -31.67 9.80
N ASP A 43 1.79 -32.57 10.56
CA ASP A 43 0.87 -33.59 10.07
C ASP A 43 -0.59 -33.13 10.22
N GLU A 44 -1.55 -34.03 9.99
CA GLU A 44 -3.00 -33.78 10.08
C GLU A 44 -3.45 -33.32 11.49
N LEU A 45 -2.69 -33.64 12.55
CA LEU A 45 -3.11 -33.44 13.95
C LEU A 45 -2.26 -32.40 14.71
N PHE A 46 -0.98 -32.23 14.39
CA PHE A 46 -0.03 -31.39 15.11
C PHE A 46 0.81 -30.48 14.21
N LYS A 47 1.17 -29.28 14.72
CA LYS A 47 2.27 -28.44 14.22
C LYS A 47 3.45 -28.55 15.19
N TYR A 48 4.58 -29.01 14.69
CA TYR A 48 5.85 -29.14 15.39
C TYR A 48 6.70 -27.88 15.22
N GLU A 49 7.03 -27.20 16.31
CA GLU A 49 7.79 -25.94 16.31
C GLU A 49 8.91 -25.95 17.37
N LYS A 50 10.06 -25.31 17.07
CA LYS A 50 11.17 -25.19 18.03
C LYS A 50 10.94 -24.02 19.00
N MET A 51 10.42 -24.32 20.19
CA MET A 51 10.12 -23.33 21.24
C MET A 51 10.98 -23.53 22.49
N SER A 52 11.21 -22.44 23.23
CA SER A 52 11.82 -22.48 24.57
C SER A 52 10.69 -22.57 25.60
N VAL A 53 10.54 -23.74 26.23
CA VAL A 53 9.43 -24.06 27.16
C VAL A 53 9.59 -23.34 28.52
N VAL A 54 10.82 -22.95 28.87
CA VAL A 54 11.17 -22.19 30.08
C VAL A 54 12.12 -21.08 29.66
N PRO A 55 11.91 -19.80 30.05
CA PRO A 55 12.80 -18.70 29.67
C PRO A 55 14.27 -19.00 29.97
N GLY A 56 15.11 -18.95 28.92
CA GLY A 56 16.55 -19.26 29.00
C GLY A 56 16.92 -20.72 28.74
N ALA A 57 15.97 -21.65 28.69
CA ALA A 57 16.23 -23.04 28.33
C ALA A 57 16.44 -23.21 26.80
N PRO A 58 17.27 -24.18 26.35
CA PRO A 58 17.46 -24.45 24.93
C PRO A 58 16.13 -24.81 24.25
N LYS A 59 15.94 -24.32 23.01
CA LYS A 59 14.75 -24.65 22.22
C LYS A 59 14.63 -26.16 22.04
N LYS A 60 13.43 -26.70 22.26
CA LYS A 60 13.07 -28.08 21.91
C LYS A 60 11.94 -28.06 20.89
N VAL A 61 11.83 -29.10 20.07
CA VAL A 61 10.62 -29.31 19.26
C VAL A 61 9.45 -29.61 20.21
N VAL A 62 8.35 -28.89 20.02
CA VAL A 62 7.10 -29.05 20.76
C VAL A 62 5.99 -29.34 19.76
N SER A 63 5.16 -30.35 20.04
CA SER A 63 3.95 -30.68 19.28
C SER A 63 2.76 -29.85 19.76
N ASN A 64 2.38 -28.84 18.97
CA ASN A 64 1.19 -28.05 19.20
C ASN A 64 0.01 -28.71 18.45
N PRO A 65 -1.04 -29.24 19.13
CA PRO A 65 -2.20 -29.79 18.43
C PRO A 65 -2.94 -28.70 17.65
N HIS A 66 -3.41 -29.02 16.44
CA HIS A 66 -4.24 -28.09 15.66
C HIS A 66 -5.56 -27.81 16.36
N SER A 67 -6.11 -26.61 16.17
CA SER A 67 -7.51 -26.35 16.53
C SER A 67 -8.47 -27.14 15.62
N GLN A 68 -9.73 -27.30 16.04
CA GLN A 68 -10.76 -27.97 15.23
C GLN A 68 -10.95 -27.35 13.83
N GLN A 69 -10.68 -26.05 13.67
CA GLN A 69 -10.63 -25.39 12.36
C GLN A 69 -9.27 -25.56 11.67
N GLY A 70 -8.19 -25.69 12.43
CA GLY A 70 -6.84 -25.99 11.92
C GLY A 70 -6.76 -27.32 11.18
N LEU A 71 -7.42 -28.37 11.67
CA LEU A 71 -7.50 -29.70 11.02
C LEU A 71 -8.01 -29.58 9.57
N SER A 72 -9.18 -28.97 9.36
CA SER A 72 -9.77 -28.81 8.03
C SER A 72 -9.00 -27.82 7.16
N LEU A 73 -8.37 -26.79 7.75
CA LEU A 73 -7.48 -25.86 7.05
C LEU A 73 -6.17 -26.52 6.60
N TRP A 74 -5.61 -27.45 7.38
CA TRP A 74 -4.42 -28.22 7.03
C TRP A 74 -4.70 -29.12 5.83
N LYS A 75 -5.79 -29.89 5.88
CA LYS A 75 -6.24 -30.73 4.77
C LYS A 75 -6.51 -29.92 3.50
N SER A 76 -7.18 -28.77 3.64
CA SER A 76 -7.41 -27.80 2.56
C SER A 76 -6.14 -27.12 2.02
N LYS A 77 -4.96 -27.30 2.65
CA LYS A 77 -3.64 -26.90 2.12
C LYS A 77 -2.98 -28.07 1.40
N ALA A 78 -2.98 -29.27 1.98
CA ALA A 78 -2.47 -30.48 1.34
C ALA A 78 -3.16 -30.75 -0.02
N GLU A 79 -4.49 -30.78 -0.05
CA GLU A 79 -5.29 -30.95 -1.27
C GLU A 79 -5.01 -29.86 -2.33
N ARG A 80 -4.72 -28.63 -1.90
CA ARG A 80 -4.38 -27.50 -2.78
C ARG A 80 -2.99 -27.66 -3.40
N ILE A 81 -2.05 -28.23 -2.65
CA ILE A 81 -0.69 -28.51 -3.11
C ILE A 81 -0.74 -29.63 -4.16
N ASP A 82 -1.40 -30.77 -3.89
CA ASP A 82 -1.57 -31.78 -4.94
C ASP A 82 -2.32 -31.21 -6.16
N TYR A 83 -3.46 -30.54 -5.98
CA TYR A 83 -4.22 -29.99 -7.11
C TYR A 83 -3.37 -29.06 -7.98
N TYR A 84 -2.48 -28.26 -7.38
CA TYR A 84 -1.54 -27.43 -8.13
C TYR A 84 -0.56 -28.29 -8.93
N TYR A 85 0.13 -29.24 -8.29
CA TYR A 85 1.13 -30.09 -8.93
C TYR A 85 0.52 -31.01 -9.99
N SER A 86 -0.61 -31.66 -9.70
CA SER A 86 -1.28 -32.60 -10.60
C SER A 86 -1.97 -31.92 -11.78
N LYS A 87 -2.65 -30.77 -11.58
CA LYS A 87 -3.40 -30.09 -12.67
C LYS A 87 -2.61 -29.02 -13.42
N ARG A 88 -1.54 -28.44 -12.85
CA ARG A 88 -0.73 -27.41 -13.54
C ARG A 88 0.68 -27.85 -13.90
N CYS A 89 1.28 -28.79 -13.17
CA CYS A 89 2.66 -29.23 -13.42
C CYS A 89 2.76 -30.64 -14.03
N GLY A 90 1.69 -31.44 -14.00
CA GLY A 90 1.71 -32.84 -14.46
C GLY A 90 2.47 -33.77 -13.50
N VAL A 91 2.50 -33.43 -12.22
CA VAL A 91 3.21 -34.15 -11.16
C VAL A 91 2.20 -34.76 -10.20
N ILE A 92 2.32 -36.05 -9.93
CA ILE A 92 1.55 -36.76 -8.90
C ILE A 92 2.45 -36.90 -7.68
N ALA A 93 2.09 -36.21 -6.59
CA ALA A 93 2.91 -36.11 -5.39
C ALA A 93 2.77 -37.33 -4.44
N GLY A 94 1.77 -38.19 -4.70
CA GLY A 94 1.28 -39.17 -3.72
C GLY A 94 0.43 -38.48 -2.64
N ASP A 95 0.04 -39.24 -1.62
CA ASP A 95 -0.63 -38.68 -0.45
C ASP A 95 0.32 -37.75 0.34
N ILE A 96 -0.22 -36.72 0.98
CA ILE A 96 0.55 -35.64 1.60
C ILE A 96 0.26 -35.64 3.11
N ASP A 97 0.95 -36.53 3.84
CA ASP A 97 0.80 -36.67 5.29
C ASP A 97 1.57 -35.59 6.07
N ILE A 98 2.60 -34.98 5.46
CA ILE A 98 3.50 -34.03 6.12
C ILE A 98 3.70 -32.77 5.26
N LEU A 99 3.38 -31.62 5.83
CA LEU A 99 3.70 -30.30 5.30
C LEU A 99 4.87 -29.67 6.07
N ILE A 100 5.86 -29.15 5.36
CA ILE A 100 6.86 -28.24 5.90
C ILE A 100 6.41 -26.79 5.76
N HIS A 101 6.64 -25.98 6.79
CA HIS A 101 6.37 -24.54 6.81
C HIS A 101 7.69 -23.81 6.63
N VAL A 102 7.83 -23.09 5.52
CA VAL A 102 9.10 -22.54 5.07
C VAL A 102 8.96 -21.04 4.90
N ARG A 103 9.95 -20.28 5.37
CA ARG A 103 10.09 -18.85 5.06
C ARG A 103 11.05 -18.71 3.89
N PRO A 104 10.57 -18.32 2.68
CA PRO A 104 11.43 -18.24 1.50
C PRO A 104 12.60 -17.27 1.71
N LEU A 105 13.72 -17.56 1.08
CA LEU A 105 14.85 -16.65 1.03
C LEU A 105 14.47 -15.38 0.24
N LYS A 106 14.68 -14.22 0.87
CA LYS A 106 14.47 -12.88 0.31
C LYS A 106 15.76 -12.32 -0.31
N GLY A 107 16.91 -12.68 0.26
CA GLY A 107 18.24 -12.31 -0.24
C GLY A 107 19.31 -12.40 0.85
N LEU A 108 20.33 -11.54 0.77
CA LEU A 108 21.30 -11.32 1.86
C LEU A 108 21.00 -9.98 2.56
N LYS A 109 21.21 -9.95 3.88
CA LYS A 109 21.30 -8.72 4.68
C LYS A 109 22.73 -8.52 5.17
N ARG A 110 23.15 -7.26 5.26
CA ARG A 110 24.42 -6.88 5.89
C ARG A 110 24.19 -6.62 7.38
N LEU A 111 25.00 -7.23 8.23
CA LEU A 111 25.04 -6.92 9.66
C LEU A 111 25.91 -5.68 9.93
N ASP A 112 25.72 -5.02 11.08
CA ASP A 112 26.58 -3.90 11.52
C ASP A 112 28.04 -4.32 11.80
N SER A 113 28.33 -5.63 11.84
CA SER A 113 29.70 -6.18 11.84
C SER A 113 30.39 -6.11 10.47
N GLY A 114 29.62 -5.96 9.37
CA GLY A 114 30.10 -6.03 7.99
C GLY A 114 29.77 -7.34 7.26
N ALA A 115 29.45 -8.41 7.98
CA ALA A 115 29.11 -9.72 7.42
C ALA A 115 27.79 -9.71 6.63
N PHE A 116 27.67 -10.60 5.64
CA PHE A 116 26.44 -10.88 4.90
C PHE A 116 25.85 -12.23 5.32
N VAL A 117 24.60 -12.20 5.78
CA VAL A 117 23.83 -13.35 6.28
C VAL A 117 22.51 -13.45 5.52
N LYS A 118 21.96 -14.65 5.34
CA LYS A 118 20.69 -14.89 4.64
C LYS A 118 19.54 -14.17 5.34
N ASP A 119 18.74 -13.47 4.54
CA ASP A 119 17.51 -12.80 4.96
C ASP A 119 16.32 -13.57 4.42
N PHE A 120 15.50 -14.10 5.32
CA PHE A 120 14.29 -14.84 5.01
C PHE A 120 13.06 -13.95 5.19
N GLU A 121 11.99 -14.25 4.48
CA GLU A 121 10.72 -13.53 4.61
C GLU A 121 10.10 -13.66 6.02
N GLY A 122 9.20 -12.73 6.36
CA GLY A 122 8.49 -12.73 7.64
C GLY A 122 7.46 -13.86 7.77
N ALA A 123 6.94 -14.04 8.99
CA ALA A 123 5.89 -15.02 9.28
C ALA A 123 4.56 -14.72 8.57
N ASP A 124 4.38 -13.50 8.05
CA ASP A 124 3.27 -13.08 7.17
C ASP A 124 3.32 -13.70 5.77
N LYS A 125 4.47 -14.31 5.40
CA LYS A 125 4.72 -14.97 4.11
C LYS A 125 5.34 -16.36 4.29
N GLU A 126 5.00 -17.02 5.40
CA GLU A 126 5.27 -18.45 5.59
C GLU A 126 4.53 -19.24 4.48
N VAL A 127 5.23 -20.15 3.81
CA VAL A 127 4.73 -20.95 2.67
C VAL A 127 4.74 -22.42 3.05
N GLU A 128 3.61 -23.10 2.84
CA GLU A 128 3.52 -24.54 3.06
C GLU A 128 3.90 -25.33 1.80
N GLN A 129 4.67 -26.40 1.96
CA GLN A 129 5.09 -27.31 0.89
C GLN A 129 5.03 -28.76 1.40
N ALA A 130 4.55 -29.70 0.58
CA ALA A 130 4.60 -31.13 0.86
C ALA A 130 6.05 -31.61 1.03
N LEU A 131 6.34 -32.42 2.05
CA LEU A 131 7.69 -32.85 2.40
C LEU A 131 8.39 -33.58 1.23
N GLN A 132 7.71 -34.52 0.56
CA GLN A 132 8.25 -35.28 -0.57
C GLN A 132 8.53 -34.44 -1.84
N MET A 133 8.05 -33.19 -1.87
CA MET A 133 8.29 -32.22 -2.93
C MET A 133 9.39 -31.20 -2.56
N SER A 134 10.02 -31.35 -1.38
CA SER A 134 11.13 -30.54 -0.92
C SER A 134 12.46 -31.28 -1.12
N VAL A 135 13.55 -30.52 -1.23
CA VAL A 135 14.91 -31.06 -1.43
C VAL A 135 15.82 -30.44 -0.35
N SER A 136 16.56 -31.26 0.39
CA SER A 136 17.41 -30.77 1.49
C SER A 136 18.64 -30.00 1.00
N GLU A 137 19.29 -30.50 -0.06
CA GLU A 137 20.58 -29.99 -0.56
C GLU A 137 20.63 -30.02 -2.09
N VAL A 138 21.41 -29.11 -2.69
CA VAL A 138 21.61 -29.01 -4.14
C VAL A 138 23.11 -28.97 -4.45
N MET A 139 23.53 -29.58 -5.56
CA MET A 139 24.96 -29.63 -5.93
C MET A 139 25.55 -28.28 -6.35
N SER A 140 24.70 -27.28 -6.62
CA SER A 140 25.11 -25.93 -7.00
C SER A 140 24.18 -24.92 -6.32
N GLU A 141 24.69 -24.23 -5.31
CA GLU A 141 23.98 -23.12 -4.67
C GLU A 141 24.15 -21.81 -5.47
N ASP A 142 23.19 -20.91 -5.32
CA ASP A 142 23.23 -19.59 -5.96
C ASP A 142 24.27 -18.70 -5.28
N VAL A 143 25.37 -18.43 -5.99
CA VAL A 143 26.51 -17.60 -5.54
C VAL A 143 26.07 -16.20 -5.06
N ARG A 144 24.92 -15.69 -5.54
CA ARG A 144 24.35 -14.40 -5.12
C ARG A 144 23.82 -14.41 -3.67
N PHE A 145 23.61 -15.60 -3.10
CA PHE A 145 23.06 -15.83 -1.77
C PHE A 145 24.03 -16.55 -0.82
N MET A 146 25.27 -16.78 -1.24
CA MET A 146 26.32 -17.26 -0.33
C MET A 146 26.58 -16.24 0.78
N GLU A 147 26.56 -16.70 2.03
CA GLU A 147 26.95 -15.90 3.19
C GLU A 147 28.45 -15.55 3.14
N LYS A 148 28.81 -14.43 3.76
CA LYS A 148 30.19 -13.94 3.80
C LYS A 148 30.48 -13.35 5.17
N GLU A 149 31.60 -13.72 5.75
CA GLU A 149 32.06 -13.12 7.00
C GLU A 149 32.39 -11.63 6.84
N ALA A 150 32.61 -10.94 7.96
CA ALA A 150 32.95 -9.53 7.94
C ALA A 150 34.38 -9.34 7.40
N PRO A 151 34.59 -8.68 6.24
CA PRO A 151 35.94 -8.43 5.73
C PRO A 151 36.75 -7.55 6.70
N PRO A 152 38.09 -7.59 6.67
CA PRO A 152 38.95 -6.64 7.37
C PRO A 152 38.59 -5.20 6.98
N LEU A 153 38.74 -4.25 7.93
CA LEU A 153 38.43 -2.85 7.64
C LEU A 153 39.27 -2.29 6.48
N SER A 154 40.52 -2.73 6.31
CA SER A 154 41.40 -2.30 5.22
C SER A 154 40.91 -2.73 3.83
N GLU A 155 40.19 -3.85 3.74
CA GLU A 155 39.60 -4.35 2.49
C GLU A 155 38.22 -3.72 2.23
N GLU A 156 37.39 -3.55 3.27
CA GLU A 156 36.09 -2.89 3.15
C GLU A 156 36.25 -1.39 2.87
N PHE A 157 37.25 -0.76 3.49
CA PHE A 157 37.51 0.68 3.50
C PHE A 157 39.01 0.97 3.25
N PRO A 158 39.51 0.70 2.03
CA PRO A 158 40.87 1.06 1.65
C PRO A 158 41.03 2.58 1.58
N GLU A 159 42.26 3.05 1.79
CA GLU A 159 42.58 4.48 1.83
C GLU A 159 42.20 5.20 0.54
N GLY A 160 41.81 6.47 0.67
CA GLY A 160 41.26 7.26 -0.44
C GLY A 160 39.80 6.96 -0.79
N SER A 161 39.18 5.91 -0.22
CA SER A 161 37.76 5.58 -0.45
C SER A 161 36.80 6.69 -0.01
N LYS A 162 35.75 6.90 -0.80
CA LYS A 162 34.66 7.86 -0.52
C LYS A 162 33.55 7.18 0.29
N VAL A 163 33.16 7.82 1.39
CA VAL A 163 32.07 7.37 2.29
C VAL A 163 31.27 8.57 2.78
N PHE A 164 30.09 8.34 3.36
CA PHE A 164 29.37 9.35 4.14
C PHE A 164 29.60 9.10 5.62
N PHE A 165 29.81 10.17 6.38
CA PHE A 165 29.96 10.10 7.84
C PHE A 165 28.58 10.12 8.53
N LEU A 166 28.43 9.31 9.57
CA LEU A 166 27.16 9.14 10.31
C LEU A 166 27.24 9.60 11.78
N GLY A 167 28.34 10.24 12.19
CA GLY A 167 28.45 10.85 13.51
C GLY A 167 27.63 12.14 13.66
N GLU A 168 27.12 12.38 14.86
CA GLU A 168 26.12 13.42 15.18
C GLU A 168 26.44 14.82 14.63
N HIS A 169 27.68 15.29 14.76
CA HIS A 169 28.05 16.68 14.42
C HIS A 169 28.25 16.94 12.91
N ALA A 170 28.29 15.88 12.08
CA ALA A 170 28.51 15.99 10.63
C ALA A 170 27.77 14.89 9.85
N TYR A 171 26.56 14.56 10.28
CA TYR A 171 25.75 13.49 9.72
C TYR A 171 25.43 13.72 8.22
N GLY A 172 25.72 12.71 7.40
CA GLY A 172 25.52 12.73 5.95
C GLY A 172 26.52 13.58 5.16
N VAL A 173 27.60 14.04 5.79
CA VAL A 173 28.72 14.73 5.13
C VAL A 173 29.54 13.72 4.33
N ALA A 174 29.93 14.09 3.11
CA ALA A 174 30.86 13.33 2.29
C ALA A 174 32.28 13.38 2.89
N ALA A 175 32.91 12.21 2.96
CA ALA A 175 34.16 11.98 3.65
C ALA A 175 35.09 11.07 2.83
N GLN A 176 36.39 11.18 3.10
CA GLN A 176 37.43 10.34 2.50
C GLN A 176 38.22 9.63 3.60
N ILE A 177 38.44 8.33 3.46
CA ILE A 177 39.26 7.54 4.41
C ILE A 177 40.73 7.88 4.22
N THR A 178 41.42 8.17 5.32
CA THR A 178 42.84 8.58 5.36
C THR A 178 43.75 7.62 6.13
N GLY A 179 43.18 6.57 6.72
CA GLY A 179 43.95 5.55 7.42
C GLY A 179 43.03 4.56 8.13
N THR A 180 43.39 3.28 8.08
CA THR A 180 42.57 2.19 8.60
C THR A 180 43.37 1.31 9.56
N THR A 181 42.89 1.19 10.80
CA THR A 181 43.39 0.28 11.84
C THR A 181 42.52 -0.98 11.86
N GLN A 182 42.91 -2.03 12.61
CA GLN A 182 42.15 -3.28 12.73
C GLN A 182 40.68 -3.04 13.16
N ASP A 183 40.45 -2.20 14.17
CA ASP A 183 39.11 -1.94 14.74
C ASP A 183 38.52 -0.56 14.41
N SER A 184 39.30 0.36 13.82
CA SER A 184 38.89 1.76 13.67
C SER A 184 39.38 2.45 12.40
N LEU A 185 38.64 3.47 11.98
CA LEU A 185 38.87 4.26 10.78
C LEU A 185 39.26 5.69 11.12
N SER A 186 40.06 6.32 10.24
CA SER A 186 40.30 7.76 10.20
C SER A 186 39.76 8.33 8.89
N VAL A 187 39.07 9.47 8.96
CA VAL A 187 38.48 10.14 7.79
C VAL A 187 38.74 11.64 7.81
N VAL A 188 38.83 12.22 6.61
CA VAL A 188 38.70 13.66 6.36
C VAL A 188 37.25 13.95 5.96
N LEU A 189 36.61 14.84 6.71
CA LEU A 189 35.30 15.43 6.39
C LEU A 189 35.52 16.75 5.63
N ALA A 190 34.63 17.08 4.69
CA ALA A 190 34.57 18.40 4.05
C ALA A 190 33.11 18.91 4.04
N PHE A 191 32.84 20.00 4.76
CA PHE A 191 31.47 20.49 4.97
C PHE A 191 31.37 22.02 5.03
N PHE A 192 30.16 22.53 4.78
CA PHE A 192 29.81 23.93 5.04
C PHE A 192 29.19 24.02 6.45
N PRO A 193 29.70 24.86 7.36
CA PRO A 193 29.10 25.02 8.70
C PRO A 193 27.63 25.47 8.68
N SER A 194 27.20 26.13 7.60
CA SER A 194 25.81 26.57 7.37
C SER A 194 24.85 25.42 7.03
N ASP A 195 25.33 24.27 6.54
CA ASP A 195 24.49 23.17 6.02
C ASP A 195 23.36 22.77 7.00
N LYS A 196 23.63 22.76 8.32
CA LYS A 196 22.61 22.40 9.33
C LYS A 196 21.50 23.44 9.47
N ALA A 197 21.82 24.73 9.34
CA ALA A 197 20.82 25.81 9.38
C ALA A 197 20.02 25.85 8.07
N GLU A 198 20.70 25.75 6.93
CA GLU A 198 20.08 25.66 5.59
C GLU A 198 19.03 24.53 5.54
N ASN A 199 19.34 23.36 6.10
CA ASN A 199 18.44 22.20 6.13
C ASN A 199 17.15 22.39 6.96
N GLU A 200 17.17 23.21 8.01
CA GLU A 200 15.96 23.59 8.75
C GLU A 200 15.18 24.70 8.04
N GLU A 201 15.86 25.63 7.35
CA GLU A 201 15.18 26.70 6.60
C GLU A 201 14.31 26.13 5.47
N PHE A 202 14.84 25.18 4.68
CA PHE A 202 14.05 24.42 3.69
C PHE A 202 12.79 23.76 4.31
N LYS A 203 12.92 23.19 5.50
CA LYS A 203 11.80 22.54 6.20
C LYS A 203 10.82 23.55 6.79
N SER A 204 11.28 24.76 7.12
CA SER A 204 10.45 25.85 7.65
C SER A 204 9.43 26.34 6.61
N VAL A 205 9.85 26.47 5.33
CA VAL A 205 8.98 26.84 4.20
C VAL A 205 7.76 25.92 4.09
N VAL A 206 7.97 24.61 4.23
CA VAL A 206 6.88 23.63 4.22
C VAL A 206 6.08 23.69 5.53
N ARG A 207 6.75 23.70 6.68
CA ARG A 207 6.12 23.73 8.03
C ARG A 207 5.13 24.89 8.19
N ASN A 208 5.50 26.08 7.70
CA ASN A 208 4.67 27.29 7.77
C ASN A 208 3.40 27.21 6.92
N ARG A 209 3.36 26.35 5.90
CA ARG A 209 2.20 26.10 5.03
C ARG A 209 1.33 24.91 5.48
N MET A 210 1.80 24.05 6.39
CA MET A 210 1.04 22.87 6.87
C MET A 210 -0.07 23.20 7.88
N SER A 211 -0.25 24.48 8.23
CA SER A 211 -1.22 24.99 9.21
C SER A 211 -2.67 25.11 8.69
N GLU A 212 -2.93 24.83 7.42
CA GLU A 212 -4.26 24.98 6.82
C GLU A 212 -5.34 24.11 7.48
N LEU A 213 -6.46 24.75 7.82
CA LEU A 213 -7.64 24.06 8.34
C LEU A 213 -8.43 23.40 7.20
N TYR A 214 -8.78 22.13 7.42
CA TYR A 214 -9.62 21.33 6.55
C TYR A 214 -10.90 20.94 7.28
N PHE A 215 -12.01 20.96 6.55
CA PHE A 215 -13.35 20.70 7.06
C PHE A 215 -14.00 19.51 6.34
N PRO A 216 -14.57 18.53 7.05
CA PRO A 216 -15.29 17.42 6.43
C PRO A 216 -16.46 17.88 5.55
N SER A 217 -16.72 17.13 4.47
CA SER A 217 -17.68 17.52 3.43
C SER A 217 -19.11 17.79 3.91
N PHE A 218 -19.52 17.19 5.03
CA PHE A 218 -20.81 17.50 5.68
C PHE A 218 -20.79 18.88 6.34
N LYS A 219 -19.77 19.18 7.17
CA LYS A 219 -19.57 20.50 7.79
C LYS A 219 -19.44 21.61 6.74
N VAL A 220 -18.83 21.32 5.59
CA VAL A 220 -18.77 22.25 4.45
C VAL A 220 -20.15 22.49 3.82
N ALA A 221 -21.00 21.47 3.75
CA ALA A 221 -22.39 21.61 3.29
C ALA A 221 -23.19 22.52 4.24
N ASP A 222 -23.02 22.34 5.56
CA ASP A 222 -23.62 23.18 6.59
C ASP A 222 -23.12 24.64 6.49
N MET A 223 -21.79 24.85 6.42
CA MET A 223 -21.15 26.18 6.30
C MET A 223 -21.41 26.94 4.99
N VAL A 224 -22.09 26.30 4.03
CA VAL A 224 -22.53 26.87 2.75
C VAL A 224 -24.07 26.86 2.63
N ALA A 225 -24.78 26.25 3.58
CA ALA A 225 -26.22 26.00 3.55
C ALA A 225 -26.69 25.33 2.24
N VAL A 226 -26.20 24.11 1.99
CA VAL A 226 -26.58 23.22 0.87
C VAL A 226 -26.51 21.76 1.33
N SER A 227 -27.03 20.80 0.56
CA SER A 227 -26.87 19.38 0.93
C SER A 227 -25.45 18.85 0.67
N SER A 228 -25.08 17.81 1.40
CA SER A 228 -23.85 17.03 1.13
C SER A 228 -23.84 16.41 -0.29
N LYS A 229 -25.02 16.17 -0.90
CA LYS A 229 -25.14 15.70 -2.28
C LYS A 229 -24.68 16.79 -3.26
N VAL A 230 -25.13 18.02 -3.07
CA VAL A 230 -24.73 19.18 -3.88
C VAL A 230 -23.23 19.44 -3.76
N ILE A 231 -22.68 19.50 -2.54
CA ILE A 231 -21.21 19.59 -2.35
C ILE A 231 -20.51 18.46 -3.09
N SER A 232 -21.00 17.23 -3.00
CA SER A 232 -20.37 16.08 -3.65
C SER A 232 -20.35 16.19 -5.18
N LYS A 233 -21.42 16.68 -5.82
CA LYS A 233 -21.48 16.92 -7.27
C LYS A 233 -20.61 18.12 -7.68
N ILE A 234 -20.82 19.29 -7.07
CA ILE A 234 -20.14 20.56 -7.42
C ILE A 234 -18.62 20.49 -7.21
N THR A 235 -18.12 19.80 -6.19
CA THR A 235 -16.66 19.62 -5.97
C THR A 235 -16.02 18.55 -6.83
N SER A 236 -16.82 17.77 -7.57
CA SER A 236 -16.34 16.81 -8.58
C SER A 236 -16.44 17.43 -9.99
N SER A 237 -16.46 16.60 -11.04
CA SER A 237 -16.83 17.07 -12.38
C SER A 237 -18.36 17.04 -12.52
N PHE A 238 -18.95 18.21 -12.76
CA PHE A 238 -20.38 18.38 -13.01
C PHE A 238 -20.56 18.71 -14.49
N MET A 239 -20.77 17.67 -15.30
CA MET A 239 -20.94 17.78 -16.73
C MET A 239 -22.39 18.13 -17.09
N ILE A 240 -22.57 19.04 -18.04
CA ILE A 240 -23.87 19.44 -18.59
C ILE A 240 -23.87 19.35 -20.12
N ILE A 241 -25.07 19.33 -20.71
CA ILE A 241 -25.29 19.32 -22.17
C ILE A 241 -25.82 20.69 -22.62
N THR A 242 -25.02 21.42 -23.40
CA THR A 242 -25.41 22.62 -24.18
C THR A 242 -26.43 22.23 -25.25
N SER A 243 -27.30 23.14 -25.74
CA SER A 243 -28.29 22.76 -26.77
C SER A 243 -27.64 22.29 -28.09
N ASP A 244 -26.44 22.77 -28.39
CA ASP A 244 -25.51 22.27 -29.43
C ASP A 244 -25.07 20.79 -29.26
N GLY A 245 -25.50 20.10 -28.20
CA GLY A 245 -25.03 18.76 -27.82
C GLY A 245 -23.63 18.73 -27.18
N GLN A 246 -22.94 19.88 -27.11
CA GLN A 246 -21.62 19.98 -26.49
C GLN A 246 -21.66 19.68 -24.99
N LYS A 247 -20.59 19.04 -24.49
CA LYS A 247 -20.44 18.65 -23.08
C LYS A 247 -19.53 19.62 -22.35
N VAL A 248 -20.07 20.39 -21.42
CA VAL A 248 -19.32 21.40 -20.64
C VAL A 248 -19.20 20.95 -19.18
N ASN A 249 -18.00 21.05 -18.61
CA ASN A 249 -17.79 20.86 -17.18
C ASN A 249 -18.00 22.18 -16.45
N LEU A 250 -18.96 22.21 -15.51
CA LEU A 250 -19.17 23.31 -14.57
C LEU A 250 -18.80 22.90 -13.12
N GLY A 251 -18.25 21.71 -12.91
CA GLY A 251 -17.80 21.28 -11.59
C GLY A 251 -16.41 21.85 -11.24
N LEU A 252 -16.22 22.24 -9.97
CA LEU A 252 -14.95 22.74 -9.44
C LEU A 252 -13.82 21.70 -9.51
N SER A 253 -14.14 20.42 -9.75
CA SER A 253 -13.16 19.38 -10.11
C SER A 253 -12.02 19.21 -9.09
N LEU A 254 -12.32 19.47 -7.81
CA LEU A 254 -11.38 19.34 -6.69
C LEU A 254 -11.13 17.87 -6.32
N LYS A 255 -12.13 17.00 -6.53
CA LYS A 255 -12.05 15.56 -6.18
C LYS A 255 -12.44 14.65 -7.35
N PHE A 256 -11.75 13.51 -7.46
CA PHE A 256 -12.00 12.49 -8.48
C PHE A 256 -12.02 11.09 -7.87
N GLU A 257 -13.11 10.75 -7.16
CA GLU A 257 -13.29 9.44 -6.49
C GLU A 257 -12.98 8.25 -7.41
N GLY A 258 -13.59 8.19 -8.59
CA GLY A 258 -13.42 7.09 -9.56
C GLY A 258 -12.07 7.05 -10.29
N LYS A 259 -11.23 8.09 -10.17
CA LYS A 259 -9.84 8.10 -10.66
C LYS A 259 -8.81 8.00 -9.53
N GLY A 260 -9.25 8.04 -8.26
CA GLY A 260 -8.37 8.07 -7.11
C GLY A 260 -7.52 9.34 -6.99
N MET A 261 -8.02 10.52 -7.36
CA MET A 261 -7.24 11.78 -7.35
C MET A 261 -7.86 12.90 -6.49
N LYS A 262 -6.99 13.74 -5.91
CA LYS A 262 -7.27 14.96 -5.13
C LYS A 262 -6.58 16.17 -5.76
N VAL A 263 -7.09 17.38 -5.54
CA VAL A 263 -6.36 18.64 -5.83
C VAL A 263 -5.69 19.14 -4.54
N ILE A 264 -4.37 19.41 -4.61
CA ILE A 264 -3.53 19.97 -3.53
C ILE A 264 -4.09 21.33 -3.07
N ASP A 265 -3.90 21.73 -1.80
CA ASP A 265 -4.42 22.97 -1.18
C ASP A 265 -5.95 23.15 -1.17
N TYR A 266 -6.72 22.28 -1.84
CA TYR A 266 -8.18 22.37 -1.93
C TYR A 266 -8.90 21.16 -1.33
N SER A 267 -8.33 19.95 -1.43
CA SER A 267 -9.02 18.72 -1.04
C SER A 267 -8.08 17.65 -0.49
N ARG A 268 -8.60 16.88 0.47
CA ARG A 268 -8.00 15.62 0.91
C ARG A 268 -9.09 14.61 1.25
N LYS A 269 -8.69 13.36 1.48
CA LYS A 269 -9.60 12.29 1.91
C LYS A 269 -9.05 11.69 3.20
N ILE A 270 -9.89 11.56 4.22
CA ILE A 270 -9.53 10.93 5.50
C ILE A 270 -10.58 9.87 5.83
N ASN A 271 -10.11 8.65 6.11
CA ASN A 271 -10.91 7.44 6.32
C ASN A 271 -11.95 7.18 5.22
N ARG A 272 -13.20 7.64 5.38
CA ARG A 272 -14.30 7.47 4.41
C ARG A 272 -14.82 8.80 3.84
N TYR A 273 -14.30 9.93 4.31
CA TYR A 273 -14.85 11.25 4.02
C TYR A 273 -13.87 12.10 3.22
N TRP A 274 -14.42 12.98 2.38
CA TRP A 274 -13.67 14.05 1.75
C TRP A 274 -13.64 15.25 2.70
N GLU A 275 -12.50 15.92 2.77
CA GLU A 275 -12.33 17.17 3.50
C GLU A 275 -11.81 18.24 2.54
N PHE A 276 -12.24 19.48 2.75
CA PHE A 276 -11.90 20.62 1.91
C PHE A 276 -11.24 21.71 2.76
N SER A 277 -10.23 22.38 2.20
CA SER A 277 -9.56 23.49 2.87
C SER A 277 -10.47 24.72 2.96
N GLU A 278 -10.10 25.70 3.79
CA GLU A 278 -10.77 27.00 3.82
C GLU A 278 -10.80 27.70 2.44
N LYS A 279 -9.71 27.61 1.66
CA LYS A 279 -9.64 28.09 0.26
C LYS A 279 -10.76 27.47 -0.60
N ALA A 280 -10.99 26.16 -0.47
CA ALA A 280 -12.04 25.46 -1.18
C ALA A 280 -13.45 25.86 -0.69
N VAL A 281 -13.65 26.05 0.61
CA VAL A 281 -14.93 26.55 1.16
C VAL A 281 -15.26 27.93 0.61
N GLN A 282 -14.27 28.83 0.55
CA GLN A 282 -14.44 30.17 -0.01
C GLN A 282 -14.78 30.14 -1.51
N LEU A 283 -14.07 29.34 -2.31
CA LEU A 283 -14.37 29.15 -3.74
C LEU A 283 -15.80 28.60 -3.96
N ILE A 284 -16.27 27.68 -3.11
CA ILE A 284 -17.64 27.15 -3.15
C ILE A 284 -18.68 28.24 -2.80
N ARG A 285 -18.39 29.11 -1.81
CA ARG A 285 -19.27 30.25 -1.46
C ARG A 285 -19.40 31.24 -2.60
N GLU A 286 -18.28 31.64 -3.20
CA GLU A 286 -18.26 32.56 -4.34
C GLU A 286 -19.00 31.98 -5.55
N TYR A 287 -18.85 30.67 -5.80
CA TYR A 287 -19.60 29.99 -6.86
C TYR A 287 -21.11 29.97 -6.56
N LYS A 288 -21.54 29.65 -5.32
CA LYS A 288 -22.95 29.69 -4.93
C LYS A 288 -23.55 31.10 -5.05
N ALA A 289 -22.78 32.15 -4.79
CA ALA A 289 -23.21 33.53 -4.97
C ALA A 289 -23.31 33.95 -6.44
N LYS A 290 -22.40 33.49 -7.31
CA LYS A 290 -22.37 33.84 -8.75
C LYS A 290 -23.39 33.06 -9.59
N ALA A 291 -23.70 31.82 -9.23
CA ALA A 291 -24.60 30.95 -10.02
C ALA A 291 -25.42 29.98 -9.14
N PRO A 292 -26.38 30.49 -8.33
CA PRO A 292 -27.21 29.68 -7.44
C PRO A 292 -28.09 28.67 -8.18
N GLU A 293 -28.45 28.91 -9.44
CA GLU A 293 -29.25 28.03 -10.30
C GLU A 293 -28.59 26.66 -10.44
N VAL A 294 -27.26 26.63 -10.57
CA VAL A 294 -26.47 25.40 -10.72
C VAL A 294 -26.50 24.55 -9.45
N PHE A 295 -26.52 25.17 -8.27
CA PHE A 295 -26.62 24.45 -6.99
C PHE A 295 -28.02 23.85 -6.81
N ILE A 296 -29.08 24.56 -7.21
CA ILE A 296 -30.46 24.06 -7.22
C ILE A 296 -30.60 22.89 -8.22
N ALA A 297 -30.00 23.00 -9.40
CA ALA A 297 -29.99 21.94 -10.41
C ALA A 297 -29.19 20.71 -9.95
N ALA A 298 -28.06 20.88 -9.26
CA ALA A 298 -27.28 19.79 -8.68
C ALA A 298 -28.07 19.00 -7.60
N GLU A 299 -28.95 19.68 -6.86
CA GLU A 299 -29.86 19.04 -5.90
C GLU A 299 -30.93 18.21 -6.63
N ARG A 300 -31.62 18.82 -7.61
CA ARG A 300 -32.68 18.17 -8.40
C ARG A 300 -32.17 17.05 -9.30
N SER A 301 -30.91 17.13 -9.75
CA SER A 301 -30.25 16.15 -10.62
C SER A 301 -30.28 14.74 -10.02
N LYS A 302 -31.05 13.86 -10.67
CA LYS A 302 -30.82 12.41 -10.73
C LYS A 302 -29.67 12.17 -11.70
N ASP A 303 -28.95 11.06 -11.60
CA ASP A 303 -27.57 10.94 -12.12
C ASP A 303 -27.41 10.81 -13.65
N ALA A 304 -28.45 11.17 -14.41
CA ALA A 304 -28.31 11.56 -15.81
C ALA A 304 -27.63 12.94 -15.93
N MET A 305 -27.10 13.24 -17.12
CA MET A 305 -26.36 14.47 -17.38
C MET A 305 -27.34 15.62 -17.76
N THR A 306 -27.45 16.62 -16.89
CA THR A 306 -28.41 17.72 -16.99
C THR A 306 -28.18 18.58 -18.24
N LYS A 307 -29.26 19.05 -18.89
CA LYS A 307 -29.19 20.00 -20.02
C LYS A 307 -29.10 21.45 -19.54
N SER A 308 -28.55 22.36 -20.33
CA SER A 308 -28.46 23.80 -20.00
C SER A 308 -29.83 24.41 -19.67
N ARG A 309 -30.85 24.13 -20.49
CA ARG A 309 -32.26 24.54 -20.29
C ARG A 309 -32.96 23.92 -19.08
N GLU A 310 -32.36 22.94 -18.40
CA GLU A 310 -32.86 22.37 -17.14
C GLU A 310 -32.23 23.06 -15.91
N ILE A 311 -31.28 23.99 -16.14
CA ILE A 311 -30.54 24.75 -15.12
C ILE A 311 -30.91 26.24 -15.21
N PHE A 312 -30.75 26.82 -16.40
CA PHE A 312 -31.09 28.20 -16.70
C PHE A 312 -32.42 28.22 -17.45
N GLN A 313 -33.38 29.02 -16.97
CA GLN A 313 -34.74 29.11 -17.52
C GLN A 313 -34.86 30.19 -18.60
N ASP A 314 -33.82 31.02 -18.75
CA ASP A 314 -33.71 32.07 -19.75
C ASP A 314 -33.46 31.48 -21.15
N GLU A 315 -33.90 32.18 -22.20
CA GLU A 315 -33.70 31.73 -23.59
C GLU A 315 -32.21 31.55 -23.92
N ASP A 316 -31.36 32.45 -23.42
CA ASP A 316 -29.90 32.45 -23.52
C ASP A 316 -29.17 31.49 -22.56
N SER A 317 -29.83 30.38 -22.19
CA SER A 317 -29.29 29.30 -21.34
C SER A 317 -27.84 28.85 -21.69
N ASP A 318 -27.48 28.80 -22.98
CA ASP A 318 -26.14 28.42 -23.42
C ASP A 318 -25.11 29.57 -23.38
N ALA A 319 -25.55 30.84 -23.36
CA ALA A 319 -24.68 31.99 -23.12
C ALA A 319 -24.28 32.07 -21.63
N ARG A 320 -25.23 31.82 -20.71
CA ARG A 320 -24.97 31.70 -19.25
C ARG A 320 -23.97 30.60 -18.93
N VAL A 321 -24.04 29.46 -19.64
CA VAL A 321 -23.03 28.38 -19.57
C VAL A 321 -21.65 28.86 -20.02
N LYS A 322 -21.56 29.66 -21.09
CA LYS A 322 -20.28 30.20 -21.60
C LYS A 322 -19.71 31.26 -20.64
N GLU A 323 -20.53 32.15 -20.10
CA GLU A 323 -20.16 33.13 -19.07
C GLU A 323 -19.56 32.45 -17.83
N LEU A 324 -20.28 31.48 -17.27
CA LEU A 324 -19.85 30.77 -16.07
C LEU A 324 -18.59 29.92 -16.31
N LYS A 325 -18.44 29.32 -17.49
CA LYS A 325 -17.21 28.63 -17.91
C LYS A 325 -16.01 29.58 -17.92
N THR A 326 -16.18 30.82 -18.40
CA THR A 326 -15.15 31.86 -18.37
C THR A 326 -14.85 32.33 -16.94
N TRP A 327 -15.85 32.44 -16.06
CA TRP A 327 -15.65 32.74 -14.63
C TRP A 327 -14.89 31.63 -13.89
N LEU A 328 -15.18 30.36 -14.18
CA LEU A 328 -14.42 29.23 -13.65
C LEU A 328 -12.96 29.23 -14.14
N MET A 329 -12.70 29.69 -15.37
CA MET A 329 -11.33 29.90 -15.87
C MET A 329 -10.63 31.07 -15.16
N SER A 330 -11.29 32.21 -14.94
CA SER A 330 -10.67 33.35 -14.22
C SER A 330 -10.42 33.07 -12.72
N LYS A 331 -11.09 32.06 -12.15
CA LYS A 331 -10.81 31.50 -10.81
C LYS A 331 -9.74 30.39 -10.81
N GLY A 332 -9.07 30.12 -11.92
CA GLY A 332 -7.97 29.15 -12.03
C GLY A 332 -8.39 27.68 -11.92
N VAL A 333 -9.71 27.37 -12.01
CA VAL A 333 -10.24 26.01 -11.80
C VAL A 333 -9.72 24.99 -12.82
N ARG A 334 -9.28 25.47 -13.99
CA ARG A 334 -8.64 24.65 -15.03
C ARG A 334 -7.17 24.33 -14.75
N ASP A 335 -6.50 25.16 -13.94
CA ASP A 335 -5.06 25.10 -13.67
C ASP A 335 -4.76 24.31 -12.38
N PHE A 336 -5.81 23.82 -11.70
CA PHE A 336 -5.73 22.90 -10.58
C PHE A 336 -5.12 21.57 -11.00
N GLU A 337 -3.95 21.24 -10.45
CA GLU A 337 -3.25 19.99 -10.73
C GLU A 337 -3.87 18.82 -9.91
N PRO A 338 -4.45 17.80 -10.56
CA PRO A 338 -4.97 16.63 -9.88
C PRO A 338 -3.84 15.62 -9.60
N VAL A 339 -3.63 15.28 -8.33
CA VAL A 339 -2.62 14.32 -7.89
C VAL A 339 -3.27 13.07 -7.29
N SER A 340 -2.53 11.96 -7.27
CA SER A 340 -2.98 10.71 -6.65
C SER A 340 -3.39 10.90 -5.18
N LEU A 341 -4.50 10.30 -4.76
CA LEU A 341 -4.89 10.20 -3.33
C LEU A 341 -3.83 9.49 -2.48
N PHE A 342 -3.07 8.59 -3.11
CA PHE A 342 -2.05 7.75 -2.49
C PHE A 342 -0.65 8.40 -2.53
N CYS A 343 -0.57 9.68 -2.85
CA CYS A 343 0.69 10.44 -2.84
C CYS A 343 0.47 11.76 -2.09
N ASP A 344 1.43 12.18 -1.27
CA ASP A 344 1.46 13.54 -0.71
C ASP A 344 2.56 14.33 -1.41
N GLN A 345 2.23 15.52 -1.90
CA GLN A 345 3.06 16.29 -2.82
C GLN A 345 2.89 17.79 -2.56
N LEU A 346 3.94 18.58 -2.75
CA LEU A 346 3.92 20.03 -2.60
C LEU A 346 3.36 20.73 -3.85
N LYS A 347 2.67 21.86 -3.63
CA LYS A 347 2.23 22.75 -4.73
C LYS A 347 3.44 23.37 -5.44
N LYS A 348 3.33 23.53 -6.77
CA LYS A 348 4.31 24.21 -7.64
C LYS A 348 4.87 25.52 -7.07
N ASP A 349 4.04 26.38 -6.49
CA ASP A 349 4.47 27.66 -5.90
C ASP A 349 5.50 27.45 -4.77
N THR A 350 5.27 26.45 -3.91
CA THR A 350 6.18 26.07 -2.82
C THR A 350 7.45 25.40 -3.35
N VAL A 351 7.34 24.63 -4.44
CA VAL A 351 8.51 24.06 -5.12
C VAL A 351 9.39 25.17 -5.70
N LYS A 352 8.79 26.19 -6.32
CA LYS A 352 9.53 27.37 -6.79
C LYS A 352 10.17 28.14 -5.62
N GLU A 353 9.46 28.35 -4.51
CA GLU A 353 10.02 28.99 -3.31
C GLU A 353 11.25 28.23 -2.78
N ILE A 354 11.22 26.89 -2.81
CA ILE A 354 12.38 26.03 -2.48
C ILE A 354 13.52 26.19 -3.50
N GLU A 355 13.25 26.28 -4.80
CA GLU A 355 14.27 26.55 -5.83
C GLU A 355 14.88 27.96 -5.70
N ASP A 356 14.06 28.99 -5.43
CA ASP A 356 14.49 30.37 -5.21
C ASP A 356 15.35 30.51 -3.93
N LEU A 357 15.04 29.74 -2.88
CA LEU A 357 15.81 29.66 -1.63
C LEU A 357 17.13 28.91 -1.84
N GLN A 358 17.10 27.80 -2.58
CA GLN A 358 18.29 27.03 -2.97
C GLN A 358 19.26 27.85 -3.84
N ALA A 359 18.73 28.71 -4.72
CA ALA A 359 19.54 29.63 -5.52
C ALA A 359 20.31 30.63 -4.65
N LYS A 360 19.67 31.23 -3.63
CA LYS A 360 20.31 32.15 -2.68
C LYS A 360 21.47 31.48 -1.92
N PHE A 361 21.24 30.29 -1.36
CA PHE A 361 22.29 29.53 -0.68
C PHE A 361 23.45 29.17 -1.62
N THR A 362 23.15 28.83 -2.88
CA THR A 362 24.19 28.50 -3.87
C THR A 362 25.04 29.72 -4.25
N GLN A 363 24.44 30.90 -4.34
CA GLN A 363 25.16 32.17 -4.54
C GLN A 363 26.05 32.52 -3.34
N GLY A 364 25.63 32.18 -2.11
CA GLY A 364 26.42 32.39 -0.89
C GLY A 364 27.54 31.38 -0.64
N ARG A 365 27.63 30.27 -1.39
CA ARG A 365 28.61 29.19 -1.16
C ARG A 365 29.90 29.42 -1.94
N SER A 366 30.98 29.79 -1.24
CA SER A 366 32.34 29.86 -1.78
C SER A 366 33.18 28.61 -1.43
N ALA A 367 34.19 28.31 -2.25
CA ALA A 367 35.16 27.24 -1.93
C ALA A 367 35.94 27.52 -0.62
N SER A 368 36.11 28.79 -0.26
CA SER A 368 36.77 29.22 0.99
C SER A 368 35.94 28.98 2.25
N ALA A 369 34.62 28.76 2.13
CA ALA A 369 33.74 28.45 3.27
C ALA A 369 33.77 26.97 3.69
N ILE A 370 34.40 26.09 2.89
CA ILE A 370 34.49 24.65 3.16
C ILE A 370 35.48 24.41 4.31
N LYS A 371 34.97 23.94 5.46
CA LYS A 371 35.82 23.48 6.56
C LYS A 371 36.17 22.01 6.36
N LYS A 372 37.46 21.69 6.55
CA LYS A 372 37.98 20.32 6.60
C LYS A 372 38.21 19.93 8.06
N ALA A 373 37.83 18.72 8.44
CA ALA A 373 38.07 18.16 9.77
C ALA A 373 38.59 16.73 9.66
N ILE A 374 39.59 16.37 10.46
CA ILE A 374 40.07 14.99 10.58
C ILE A 374 39.46 14.37 11.82
N VAL A 375 38.78 13.24 11.67
CA VAL A 375 38.23 12.46 12.77
C VAL A 375 38.89 11.07 12.74
N LYS A 376 39.37 10.60 13.90
CA LYS A 376 40.12 9.34 14.06
C LYS A 376 39.43 8.43 15.08
N GLY A 377 39.72 7.13 15.05
CA GLY A 377 39.21 6.17 16.03
C GLY A 377 37.74 5.76 15.82
N ILE A 378 37.22 5.92 14.60
CA ILE A 378 35.80 5.78 14.28
C ILE A 378 35.44 4.31 14.04
N PRO A 379 34.37 3.74 14.62
CA PRO A 379 33.94 2.37 14.33
C PRO A 379 33.33 2.22 12.92
N ARG A 380 33.36 0.99 12.39
CA ARG A 380 32.73 0.58 11.10
C ARG A 380 31.31 1.15 10.91
N GLN A 381 30.56 1.24 12.00
CA GLN A 381 29.16 1.65 12.02
C GLN A 381 28.94 3.16 11.75
N ALA A 382 29.93 4.02 12.01
CA ALA A 382 29.80 5.48 11.86
C ALA A 382 30.24 6.01 10.48
N VAL A 383 30.49 5.11 9.53
CA VAL A 383 30.65 5.43 8.10
C VAL A 383 29.65 4.65 7.24
N LEU A 384 29.38 5.15 6.03
CA LEU A 384 28.47 4.57 5.06
C LEU A 384 29.11 4.59 3.66
N LYS A 385 29.49 3.42 3.15
CA LYS A 385 29.93 3.26 1.76
C LYS A 385 28.71 3.38 0.82
N PRO A 386 28.80 4.08 -0.32
CA PRO A 386 27.71 4.19 -1.29
C PRO A 386 27.02 2.86 -1.64
N ALA A 387 27.81 1.84 -2.02
CA ALA A 387 27.34 0.48 -2.29
C ALA A 387 26.61 -0.23 -1.13
N HIS A 388 26.65 0.29 0.11
CA HIS A 388 25.94 -0.28 1.26
C HIS A 388 24.53 0.31 1.44
N ALA A 389 24.15 1.34 0.68
CA ALA A 389 22.87 2.05 0.81
C ALA A 389 21.65 1.12 0.76
N VAL A 390 21.60 0.23 -0.24
CA VAL A 390 20.50 -0.73 -0.48
C VAL A 390 20.22 -1.63 0.74
N TYR A 391 21.26 -1.98 1.50
CA TYR A 391 21.16 -2.82 2.70
C TYR A 391 20.91 -2.00 3.97
N ARG A 392 21.51 -0.81 4.08
CA ARG A 392 21.58 -0.06 5.34
C ARG A 392 20.55 1.06 5.48
N LEU A 393 20.07 1.64 4.38
CA LEU A 393 19.07 2.72 4.37
C LEU A 393 17.62 2.18 4.24
N GLN A 394 17.37 0.99 4.78
CA GLN A 394 16.05 0.37 4.76
C GLN A 394 15.16 0.98 5.85
N ASN A 395 13.88 1.20 5.52
CA ASN A 395 12.86 1.74 6.44
C ASN A 395 13.09 3.17 6.94
N GLN A 396 13.99 3.95 6.32
CA GLN A 396 14.14 5.36 6.67
C GLN A 396 12.83 6.14 6.41
N ARG A 397 12.43 6.96 7.38
CA ARG A 397 11.24 7.82 7.32
C ARG A 397 11.56 9.13 6.63
N PHE A 398 10.64 9.61 5.81
CA PHE A 398 10.73 10.87 5.07
C PHE A 398 9.42 11.66 5.19
N ALA A 399 9.51 12.99 5.22
CA ALA A 399 8.41 13.94 5.15
C ALA A 399 8.60 14.92 3.99
N LEU A 400 7.54 15.63 3.59
CA LEU A 400 7.67 16.74 2.64
C LEU A 400 8.51 17.87 3.27
N GLY A 401 9.42 18.45 2.49
CA GLY A 401 10.37 19.45 2.98
C GLY A 401 11.56 18.88 3.76
N ASP A 402 11.68 17.55 3.92
CA ASP A 402 12.93 16.96 4.41
C ASP A 402 14.05 17.14 3.37
N ARG A 403 15.24 17.45 3.86
CA ARG A 403 16.46 17.49 3.08
C ARG A 403 17.01 16.08 2.90
N VAL A 404 17.48 15.76 1.70
CA VAL A 404 18.11 14.48 1.38
C VAL A 404 19.45 14.67 0.67
N THR A 405 20.33 13.67 0.76
CA THR A 405 21.51 13.52 -0.10
C THR A 405 21.50 12.16 -0.80
N MET A 406 21.92 12.12 -2.07
CA MET A 406 22.06 10.87 -2.82
C MET A 406 23.29 10.09 -2.31
N VAL A 407 23.05 8.90 -1.74
CA VAL A 407 24.12 8.04 -1.21
C VAL A 407 24.52 6.95 -2.18
N GLN A 408 23.59 6.46 -2.99
CA GLN A 408 23.88 5.40 -3.96
C GLN A 408 24.82 5.92 -5.06
N ASP A 409 25.82 5.11 -5.40
CA ASP A 409 26.81 5.35 -6.47
C ASP A 409 26.31 4.95 -7.86
N SER A 410 25.37 4.01 -7.90
CA SER A 410 24.69 3.50 -9.09
C SER A 410 23.33 4.18 -9.28
N GLY A 411 23.16 4.89 -10.39
CA GLY A 411 21.90 5.57 -10.72
C GLY A 411 22.09 6.73 -11.69
N SER A 412 21.05 7.55 -11.83
CA SER A 412 21.03 8.71 -12.73
C SER A 412 21.28 10.05 -12.04
N VAL A 413 21.32 10.08 -10.71
CA VAL A 413 21.60 11.28 -9.88
C VAL A 413 23.08 11.27 -9.47
N PRO A 414 23.80 12.41 -9.51
CA PRO A 414 25.18 12.46 -9.02
C PRO A 414 25.32 12.09 -7.54
N LEU A 415 26.35 11.31 -7.21
CA LEU A 415 26.70 10.95 -5.84
C LEU A 415 26.90 12.20 -4.96
N SER A 416 26.34 12.21 -3.75
CA SER A 416 26.35 13.33 -2.81
C SER A 416 25.67 14.62 -3.31
N ALA A 417 24.89 14.57 -4.40
CA ALA A 417 23.94 15.65 -4.70
C ALA A 417 22.95 15.79 -3.54
N LYS A 418 22.68 17.03 -3.11
CA LYS A 418 21.64 17.34 -2.12
C LYS A 418 20.34 17.74 -2.81
N GLY A 419 19.21 17.49 -2.15
CA GLY A 419 17.89 17.85 -2.64
C GLY A 419 16.86 18.02 -1.53
N VAL A 420 15.63 18.31 -1.91
CA VAL A 420 14.47 18.45 -1.00
C VAL A 420 13.34 17.53 -1.49
N VAL A 421 12.71 16.82 -0.56
CA VAL A 421 11.57 15.94 -0.84
C VAL A 421 10.33 16.78 -1.10
N ILE A 422 9.85 16.78 -2.36
CA ILE A 422 8.63 17.48 -2.77
C ILE A 422 7.44 16.54 -2.98
N GLY A 423 7.65 15.23 -2.99
CA GLY A 423 6.60 14.22 -3.12
C GLY A 423 6.94 12.90 -2.45
N LEU A 424 5.91 12.20 -1.95
CA LEU A 424 5.99 10.88 -1.34
C LEU A 424 4.97 9.95 -1.99
N ASN A 425 5.46 8.84 -2.54
CA ASN A 425 4.71 7.82 -3.27
C ASN A 425 4.81 6.45 -2.55
N ALA A 426 4.16 5.42 -3.09
CA ALA A 426 4.06 4.08 -2.47
C ALA A 426 5.40 3.41 -2.09
N LYS A 427 6.47 3.65 -2.86
CA LYS A 427 7.81 3.04 -2.70
C LYS A 427 8.97 3.99 -2.99
N SER A 428 8.66 5.25 -3.30
CA SER A 428 9.58 6.23 -3.84
C SER A 428 9.20 7.64 -3.42
N MET A 429 10.10 8.59 -3.61
CA MET A 429 9.90 10.01 -3.35
C MET A 429 10.32 10.85 -4.54
N ASP A 430 9.62 11.96 -4.74
CA ASP A 430 9.92 12.94 -5.78
C ASP A 430 10.81 14.02 -5.17
N VAL A 431 12.05 14.15 -5.67
CA VAL A 431 13.08 15.03 -5.11
C VAL A 431 13.47 16.09 -6.13
N VAL A 432 13.58 17.34 -5.68
CA VAL A 432 14.20 18.43 -6.43
C VAL A 432 15.64 18.60 -5.94
N TRP A 433 16.58 18.54 -6.87
CA TRP A 433 18.01 18.52 -6.60
C TRP A 433 18.66 19.91 -6.75
N ASP A 434 19.67 20.17 -5.93
CA ASP A 434 20.42 21.44 -5.87
C ASP A 434 21.18 21.78 -7.16
N VAL A 435 21.55 20.75 -7.92
CA VAL A 435 22.40 20.84 -9.10
C VAL A 435 21.64 20.22 -10.28
N PRO A 436 21.52 20.91 -11.43
CA PRO A 436 20.91 20.32 -12.61
C PRO A 436 21.79 19.20 -13.20
N PHE A 437 21.17 18.12 -13.67
CA PHE A 437 21.84 16.94 -14.22
C PHE A 437 21.03 16.34 -15.38
N MET A 438 21.70 15.67 -16.33
CA MET A 438 21.12 15.32 -17.63
C MET A 438 19.83 14.47 -17.58
N ALA A 439 19.70 13.61 -16.56
CA ALA A 439 18.53 12.76 -16.36
C ALA A 439 17.40 13.42 -15.55
N GLY A 440 17.60 14.64 -15.04
CA GLY A 440 16.60 15.38 -14.30
C GLY A 440 15.44 15.83 -15.19
N THR A 441 14.24 15.77 -14.65
CA THR A 441 12.98 16.17 -15.30
C THR A 441 12.43 17.44 -14.66
N THR A 442 11.24 17.88 -15.10
CA THR A 442 10.48 18.95 -14.44
C THR A 442 9.42 18.42 -13.45
N LEU A 443 9.34 17.10 -13.23
CA LEU A 443 8.32 16.43 -12.42
C LEU A 443 6.88 16.91 -12.72
N GLY A 444 6.51 16.93 -14.01
CA GLY A 444 5.20 17.43 -14.47
C GLY A 444 5.13 18.94 -14.68
N GLY A 445 6.28 19.65 -14.71
CA GLY A 445 6.33 21.10 -14.82
C GLY A 445 6.25 21.84 -13.47
N ARG A 446 6.63 21.17 -12.37
CA ARG A 446 6.60 21.70 -11.00
C ARG A 446 7.91 22.36 -10.59
N CYS A 447 9.04 21.80 -10.99
CA CYS A 447 10.38 22.38 -10.83
C CYS A 447 10.98 22.78 -12.18
N SER A 448 12.11 23.49 -12.15
CA SER A 448 12.90 23.78 -13.33
C SER A 448 13.45 22.50 -14.01
N GLN A 449 13.88 22.65 -15.26
CA GLN A 449 14.39 21.54 -16.08
C GLN A 449 15.71 20.99 -15.52
N TYR A 450 15.96 19.69 -15.73
CA TYR A 450 17.16 18.99 -15.25
C TYR A 450 17.30 18.87 -13.72
N ARG A 451 16.26 19.20 -12.93
CA ARG A 451 16.34 19.19 -11.45
C ARG A 451 15.49 18.18 -10.71
N GLY A 452 14.40 17.67 -11.27
CA GLY A 452 13.45 16.83 -10.54
C GLY A 452 13.53 15.35 -10.92
N LEU A 453 13.65 14.44 -9.95
CA LEU A 453 13.61 13.00 -10.21
C LEU A 453 12.94 12.22 -9.07
N THR A 454 12.17 11.19 -9.44
CA THR A 454 11.62 10.18 -8.53
C THR A 454 12.68 9.13 -8.19
N VAL A 455 12.94 8.88 -6.91
CA VAL A 455 13.97 7.94 -6.42
C VAL A 455 13.42 7.02 -5.31
N GLU A 456 14.00 5.83 -5.13
CA GLU A 456 13.60 4.90 -4.06
C GLU A 456 14.10 5.36 -2.67
N PHE A 457 13.40 4.96 -1.61
CA PHE A 457 13.68 5.37 -0.22
C PHE A 457 15.05 4.92 0.32
N ASN A 458 15.67 3.90 -0.27
CA ASN A 458 16.96 3.32 0.11
C ASN A 458 18.17 3.97 -0.61
N THR A 459 17.94 4.81 -1.63
CA THR A 459 19.00 5.46 -2.42
C THR A 459 19.61 6.69 -1.73
N CYS A 460 18.84 7.29 -0.82
CA CYS A 460 19.06 8.62 -0.26
C CYS A 460 19.10 8.59 1.27
N LEU A 461 19.83 9.54 1.86
CA LEU A 461 19.89 9.74 3.31
C LEU A 461 19.15 11.04 3.71
N ASN A 462 18.14 10.92 4.56
CA ASN A 462 17.42 12.03 5.17
C ASN A 462 18.32 12.81 6.15
N LEU A 463 18.70 14.02 5.78
CA LEU A 463 19.58 14.90 6.54
C LEU A 463 18.84 15.72 7.62
N THR A 464 17.54 15.97 7.47
CA THR A 464 16.77 16.76 8.44
C THR A 464 16.17 15.90 9.56
N HIS A 465 15.87 14.63 9.28
CA HIS A 465 15.50 13.64 10.29
C HIS A 465 16.51 12.48 10.29
N ALA A 466 17.67 12.75 10.90
CA ALA A 466 18.81 11.84 10.96
C ALA A 466 18.48 10.57 11.78
N GLN A 467 18.42 9.43 11.09
CA GLN A 467 17.93 8.14 11.63
C GLN A 467 19.00 7.05 11.71
N TYR A 468 20.23 7.35 11.29
CA TYR A 468 21.37 6.43 11.35
C TYR A 468 22.54 7.03 12.11
N ILE A 469 22.27 7.91 13.09
CA ILE A 469 23.32 8.47 13.93
C ILE A 469 23.99 7.32 14.67
N ALA A 470 25.31 7.22 14.53
CA ALA A 470 26.14 6.21 15.17
C ALA A 470 27.17 6.90 16.08
N SER A 471 27.53 6.23 17.18
CA SER A 471 28.57 6.74 18.07
C SER A 471 29.92 6.78 17.35
N THR A 472 30.68 7.85 17.55
CA THR A 472 32.09 7.94 17.14
C THR A 472 33.01 7.15 18.08
N ASN A 473 32.54 6.78 19.28
CA ASN A 473 33.26 5.91 20.21
C ASN A 473 32.99 4.44 19.86
N PRO A 474 34.01 3.60 19.61
CA PRO A 474 33.82 2.17 19.33
C PRO A 474 33.12 1.36 20.43
N ARG A 475 33.09 1.86 21.68
CA ARG A 475 32.34 1.25 22.81
C ARG A 475 30.96 1.89 23.04
N GLY A 476 30.51 2.75 22.13
CA GLY A 476 29.19 3.39 22.23
C GLY A 476 28.03 2.40 22.00
N PRO A 477 26.79 2.80 22.32
CA PRO A 477 25.62 1.99 22.00
C PRO A 477 25.47 1.81 20.48
N PRO A 478 24.95 0.66 20.02
CA PRO A 478 24.74 0.40 18.60
C PRO A 478 23.70 1.38 18.00
N PRO A 479 23.81 1.71 16.69
CA PRO A 479 22.93 2.68 16.04
C PRO A 479 21.47 2.20 16.05
N GLN A 480 20.54 3.09 16.45
CA GLN A 480 19.12 2.79 16.51
C GLN A 480 18.48 2.80 15.11
N GLN A 481 18.69 1.72 14.35
CA GLN A 481 18.11 1.57 13.01
C GLN A 481 16.56 1.48 13.05
N PRO A 482 15.82 2.08 12.10
CA PRO A 482 14.36 1.95 12.03
C PRO A 482 13.89 0.52 11.73
N GLN A 483 13.51 -0.24 12.76
CA GLN A 483 13.02 -1.63 12.60
C GLN A 483 11.64 -1.72 11.89
N SER A 484 10.77 -0.74 12.11
CA SER A 484 9.43 -0.70 11.50
C SER A 484 9.50 -0.28 10.03
N SER A 485 8.95 -1.06 9.09
CA SER A 485 8.86 -0.68 7.67
C SER A 485 8.32 0.74 7.48
N PHE A 486 9.02 1.61 6.75
CA PHE A 486 8.48 2.93 6.46
C PHE A 486 7.30 2.81 5.49
N GLN A 487 6.11 3.01 6.03
CA GLN A 487 4.89 3.19 5.28
C GLN A 487 4.53 4.67 5.42
N PRO A 488 4.74 5.51 4.38
CA PRO A 488 4.20 6.86 4.38
C PRO A 488 2.69 6.82 4.64
N ARG A 489 2.15 7.81 5.34
CA ARG A 489 0.71 7.87 5.66
C ARG A 489 -0.10 8.31 4.44
N PHE A 490 -0.23 7.42 3.47
CA PHE A 490 -1.09 7.62 2.32
C PHE A 490 -2.53 7.94 2.74
N GLY A 491 -3.23 8.71 1.89
CA GLY A 491 -4.69 8.83 1.99
C GLY A 491 -5.34 7.44 2.09
N PRO A 492 -6.46 7.32 2.81
CA PRO A 492 -6.97 6.06 3.31
C PRO A 492 -7.09 5.02 2.18
N TYR A 493 -6.35 3.92 2.33
CA TYR A 493 -6.66 2.71 1.57
C TYR A 493 -8.15 2.37 1.77
N PRO A 494 -8.85 1.88 0.73
CA PRO A 494 -10.22 1.39 0.88
C PRO A 494 -10.23 0.25 1.89
N ALA A 495 -10.64 0.56 3.13
CA ALA A 495 -10.60 -0.37 4.24
C ALA A 495 -11.50 -1.58 3.95
N VAL A 496 -10.97 -2.77 4.22
CA VAL A 496 -11.55 -4.08 3.89
C VAL A 496 -11.45 -4.41 2.38
N ARG A 497 -10.32 -5.01 1.98
CA ARG A 497 -10.42 -6.27 1.22
C ARG A 497 -11.02 -7.29 2.21
N PRO A 498 -12.15 -7.96 1.91
CA PRO A 498 -12.66 -8.99 2.79
C PRO A 498 -11.68 -10.17 2.83
N PRO A 499 -11.59 -10.91 3.95
CA PRO A 499 -10.91 -12.20 3.98
C PRO A 499 -11.48 -13.15 2.92
N PRO A 500 -10.68 -14.10 2.39
CA PRO A 500 -11.17 -15.10 1.45
C PRO A 500 -12.44 -15.79 1.97
N GLY A 501 -13.52 -15.73 1.20
CA GLY A 501 -14.83 -16.28 1.56
C GLY A 501 -15.87 -15.29 2.13
N GLN A 502 -15.53 -14.02 2.38
CA GLN A 502 -16.51 -13.00 2.79
C GLN A 502 -16.87 -12.01 1.67
N ALA A 503 -18.15 -11.59 1.63
CA ALA A 503 -18.63 -10.61 0.67
C ALA A 503 -18.17 -9.17 1.04
N PRO A 504 -17.85 -8.31 0.06
CA PRO A 504 -17.38 -6.95 0.33
C PRO A 504 -18.49 -6.08 0.94
N ALA A 505 -18.19 -5.42 2.07
CA ALA A 505 -19.09 -4.51 2.76
C ALA A 505 -19.19 -3.13 2.08
N ALA A 506 -19.55 -3.11 0.79
CA ALA A 506 -19.64 -1.92 -0.05
C ALA A 506 -21.04 -1.82 -0.68
N GLY A 507 -22.00 -1.30 0.09
CA GLY A 507 -23.36 -1.06 -0.37
C GLY A 507 -24.16 -0.24 0.62
N PHE A 508 -24.98 0.68 0.12
CA PHE A 508 -25.95 1.43 0.91
C PHE A 508 -26.96 0.45 1.49
N ARG A 509 -26.87 0.14 2.79
CA ARG A 509 -27.90 -0.67 3.47
C ARG A 509 -29.17 0.19 3.57
N PRO A 510 -30.32 -0.24 3.02
CA PRO A 510 -31.60 0.32 3.44
C PRO A 510 -31.73 0.19 4.96
N ALA A 511 -32.44 1.12 5.60
CA ALA A 511 -32.75 0.98 7.02
C ALA A 511 -33.45 -0.37 7.27
N PRO A 512 -33.16 -1.08 8.38
CA PRO A 512 -33.71 -2.41 8.62
C PRO A 512 -35.24 -2.35 8.68
N GLY A 513 -35.89 -2.89 7.64
CA GLY A 513 -37.34 -2.93 7.55
C GLY A 513 -37.93 -3.76 8.68
N ALA A 514 -38.95 -3.22 9.35
CA ALA A 514 -39.59 -3.90 10.49
C ALA A 514 -40.11 -5.28 10.07
N ALA A 515 -39.79 -6.30 10.85
CA ALA A 515 -40.13 -7.68 10.55
C ALA A 515 -41.66 -7.90 10.51
N LYS A 516 -42.14 -8.56 9.44
CA LYS A 516 -43.45 -9.22 9.38
C LYS A 516 -43.28 -10.62 8.80
N GLN A 517 -44.11 -11.55 9.25
CA GLN A 517 -43.92 -12.99 9.07
C GLN A 517 -44.49 -13.51 7.75
N GLY A 518 -43.83 -14.55 7.22
CA GLY A 518 -44.48 -15.71 6.59
C GLY A 518 -45.18 -15.55 5.23
N THR A 519 -44.57 -16.09 4.17
CA THR A 519 -45.08 -17.28 3.44
C THR A 519 -44.18 -17.63 2.24
N PRO A 520 -43.97 -18.92 1.90
CA PRO A 520 -43.20 -19.31 0.71
C PRO A 520 -44.10 -19.39 -0.54
N MET A 521 -43.80 -18.59 -1.57
CA MET A 521 -44.47 -18.69 -2.87
C MET A 521 -43.66 -19.58 -3.83
N GLN A 522 -44.19 -20.77 -4.09
CA GLN A 522 -43.63 -21.75 -5.04
C GLN A 522 -43.92 -21.29 -6.48
N ILE A 523 -42.87 -21.04 -7.27
CA ILE A 523 -43.01 -20.56 -8.65
C ILE A 523 -43.28 -21.75 -9.58
N LEU A 524 -44.46 -21.79 -10.19
CA LEU A 524 -44.77 -22.75 -11.26
C LEU A 524 -43.92 -22.47 -12.50
N ALA A 525 -43.33 -23.53 -13.07
CA ALA A 525 -42.74 -23.47 -14.41
C ALA A 525 -43.84 -23.41 -15.48
N ASN A 526 -43.62 -22.64 -16.54
CA ASN A 526 -44.55 -22.50 -17.65
C ASN A 526 -44.47 -23.76 -18.56
N PRO A 527 -45.58 -24.49 -18.84
CA PRO A 527 -45.51 -25.80 -19.52
C PRO A 527 -45.08 -25.81 -20.99
N ASN A 528 -44.88 -24.66 -21.63
CA ASN A 528 -44.78 -24.55 -23.09
C ASN A 528 -43.39 -24.14 -23.61
N ARG A 529 -42.45 -25.10 -23.68
CA ARG A 529 -41.49 -25.20 -24.80
C ARG A 529 -40.92 -26.60 -25.00
N GLY A 530 -40.61 -26.91 -26.26
CA GLY A 530 -40.41 -28.27 -26.78
C GLY A 530 -39.12 -28.99 -26.40
N ARG A 531 -39.07 -30.27 -26.79
CA ARG A 531 -38.14 -31.33 -26.36
C ARG A 531 -37.13 -31.69 -27.46
N GLY A 532 -35.90 -32.03 -27.07
CA GLY A 532 -34.87 -32.61 -27.94
C GLY A 532 -33.45 -32.35 -27.41
N GLY A 533 -32.69 -33.32 -26.89
CA GLY A 533 -33.04 -34.72 -26.56
C GLY A 533 -32.31 -35.76 -27.42
N PHE A 534 -31.22 -36.32 -26.89
CA PHE A 534 -30.64 -37.62 -27.24
C PHE A 534 -29.91 -38.22 -26.03
N ASN A 535 -29.71 -39.54 -26.02
CA ASN A 535 -29.35 -40.34 -24.84
C ASN A 535 -27.90 -40.87 -24.87
N THR A 536 -27.35 -41.18 -23.68
CA THR A 536 -26.60 -42.41 -23.27
C THR A 536 -25.75 -42.09 -22.04
N ALA A 537 -25.43 -42.98 -21.10
CA ALA A 537 -26.05 -44.23 -20.63
C ALA A 537 -25.43 -44.56 -19.24
N ALA A 538 -26.07 -45.40 -18.42
CA ALA A 538 -25.54 -45.81 -17.11
C ALA A 538 -25.88 -47.28 -16.79
N PRO A 539 -24.97 -47.98 -16.08
CA PRO A 539 -25.34 -48.75 -14.88
C PRO A 539 -24.33 -48.53 -13.74
N GLY A 540 -24.60 -48.88 -12.47
CA GLY A 540 -25.80 -49.47 -11.87
C GLY A 540 -25.72 -49.52 -10.32
N LEU A 541 -26.77 -50.02 -9.67
CA LEU A 541 -26.93 -50.17 -8.20
C LEU A 541 -27.10 -51.67 -7.85
N PRO A 542 -26.77 -52.14 -6.62
CA PRO A 542 -27.62 -51.99 -5.41
C PRO A 542 -26.77 -51.58 -4.16
N SER A 543 -27.20 -51.55 -2.89
CA SER A 543 -28.33 -52.18 -2.17
C SER A 543 -28.79 -51.36 -0.93
N SER A 544 -29.64 -51.94 -0.08
CA SER A 544 -29.84 -51.59 1.36
C SER A 544 -30.07 -52.90 2.15
N PRO A 545 -30.02 -52.95 3.50
CA PRO A 545 -31.18 -52.55 4.33
C PRO A 545 -30.84 -51.83 5.67
N PRO A 546 -31.83 -51.32 6.42
CA PRO A 546 -31.66 -50.63 7.72
C PRO A 546 -31.96 -51.51 8.95
N ALA A 547 -31.84 -50.95 10.16
CA ALA A 547 -32.33 -51.54 11.42
C ALA A 547 -32.81 -50.46 12.42
N ASP A 548 -33.85 -50.79 13.21
CA ASP A 548 -34.52 -49.92 14.19
C ASP A 548 -34.08 -50.16 15.65
N GLY A 549 -34.48 -49.27 16.58
CA GLY A 549 -34.34 -49.44 18.04
C GLY A 549 -33.97 -48.13 18.77
N VAL A 550 -34.88 -47.28 19.26
CA VAL A 550 -35.91 -47.41 20.34
C VAL A 550 -35.36 -47.28 21.77
N ASN A 551 -35.72 -46.15 22.40
CA ASN A 551 -35.83 -45.83 23.84
C ASN A 551 -34.63 -46.02 24.82
N GLY A 552 -34.44 -45.00 25.68
CA GLY A 552 -33.53 -45.05 26.83
C GLY A 552 -33.56 -43.78 27.68
N MET A 553 -34.56 -43.62 28.55
CA MET A 553 -34.56 -42.57 29.59
C MET A 553 -33.72 -43.00 30.80
N ALA A 554 -32.84 -42.12 31.28
CA ALA A 554 -32.29 -42.21 32.64
C ALA A 554 -31.95 -40.81 33.18
N ASN A 555 -32.49 -40.47 34.35
CA ASN A 555 -31.98 -39.36 35.18
C ASN A 555 -30.58 -39.71 35.70
N HIS A 556 -29.72 -38.71 35.93
CA HIS A 556 -28.86 -38.63 37.12
C HIS A 556 -28.44 -37.17 37.39
N GLN A 557 -28.31 -36.80 38.66
CA GLN A 557 -27.92 -35.44 39.11
C GLN A 557 -26.41 -35.37 39.40
N PRO A 558 -25.83 -34.16 39.38
CA PRO A 558 -24.77 -33.78 40.33
C PRO A 558 -25.26 -32.81 41.43
N PRO A 559 -24.54 -32.69 42.57
CA PRO A 559 -25.01 -32.00 43.78
C PRO A 559 -24.66 -30.49 43.89
N VAL A 560 -24.92 -29.91 45.07
CA VAL A 560 -25.02 -28.46 45.35
C VAL A 560 -23.94 -27.96 46.34
N ALA A 561 -23.69 -26.64 46.36
CA ALA A 561 -22.82 -25.85 47.26
C ALA A 561 -21.30 -25.95 46.95
N ALA A 562 -20.43 -24.99 47.29
CA ALA A 562 -20.53 -23.75 48.10
C ALA A 562 -19.41 -22.74 47.67
N ARG A 563 -19.33 -21.45 48.06
CA ARG A 563 -20.24 -20.48 48.74
C ARG A 563 -19.62 -19.06 48.65
N GLY A 564 -20.38 -18.05 48.20
CA GLY A 564 -20.03 -16.62 48.28
C GLY A 564 -19.54 -15.98 46.95
N GLY A 565 -19.73 -14.67 46.69
CA GLY A 565 -20.60 -13.69 47.36
C GLY A 565 -19.96 -12.32 47.59
N PHE A 566 -20.35 -11.31 46.81
CA PHE A 566 -20.42 -9.88 47.22
C PHE A 566 -21.27 -9.10 46.20
N ALA A 567 -21.95 -8.04 46.65
CA ALA A 567 -22.68 -7.07 45.82
C ALA A 567 -22.10 -5.66 46.06
N PRO A 568 -22.48 -4.62 45.26
CA PRO A 568 -23.62 -3.82 45.73
C PRO A 568 -24.56 -3.24 44.64
N SER A 569 -25.75 -2.86 45.09
CA SER A 569 -26.75 -1.96 44.48
C SER A 569 -26.17 -0.57 44.11
N HIS A 570 -26.57 0.13 43.03
CA HIS A 570 -27.87 0.80 42.77
C HIS A 570 -28.26 1.89 43.81
N PRO A 571 -29.14 2.88 43.52
CA PRO A 571 -29.97 3.14 42.32
C PRO A 571 -29.45 4.35 41.49
N ARG A 572 -30.17 5.20 40.70
CA ARG A 572 -31.59 5.45 40.26
C ARG A 572 -31.52 6.15 38.86
N GLY A 573 -32.57 6.54 38.13
CA GLY A 573 -34.02 6.54 38.40
C GLY A 573 -34.92 6.78 37.14
N PHE A 574 -36.22 6.89 37.40
CA PHE A 574 -37.40 6.93 36.48
C PHE A 574 -37.67 8.31 35.80
N ALA A 575 -38.65 8.55 34.90
CA ALA A 575 -39.40 7.73 33.89
C ALA A 575 -40.37 8.65 33.03
N PRO A 576 -41.67 8.36 32.70
CA PRO A 576 -42.11 7.88 31.37
C PRO A 576 -43.35 8.56 30.69
N ARG A 577 -43.88 7.93 29.61
CA ARG A 577 -45.09 8.17 28.74
C ARG A 577 -44.76 8.81 27.37
N GLY A 578 -45.45 8.55 26.25
CA GLY A 578 -46.60 7.68 25.86
C GLY A 578 -47.12 8.10 24.44
N GLY A 579 -48.00 7.42 23.69
CA GLY A 579 -48.70 6.12 23.79
C GLY A 579 -49.90 6.02 22.78
N ARG A 580 -50.20 4.83 22.21
CA ARG A 580 -51.16 4.54 21.07
C ARG A 580 -50.69 5.08 19.69
N GLY A 581 -51.10 4.54 18.53
CA GLY A 581 -51.89 3.33 18.18
C GLY A 581 -52.52 3.42 16.76
N GLY A 582 -52.74 2.33 16.02
CA GLY A 582 -53.43 2.36 14.70
C GLY A 582 -53.26 1.10 13.82
N PHE A 583 -54.17 0.86 12.87
CA PHE A 583 -54.27 -0.37 12.05
C PHE A 583 -54.05 -0.16 10.53
N ASN A 584 -53.58 -1.24 9.89
CA ASN A 584 -53.73 -1.69 8.49
C ASN A 584 -55.08 -1.33 7.77
N PRO A 585 -55.26 -1.60 6.44
CA PRO A 585 -54.32 -1.76 5.31
C PRO A 585 -54.88 -1.19 3.95
N ASN A 586 -54.49 -1.80 2.80
CA ASN A 586 -55.09 -1.79 1.45
C ASN A 586 -54.72 -0.63 0.49
N PHE A 587 -54.53 -0.84 -0.83
CA PHE A 587 -54.44 -2.08 -1.64
C PHE A 587 -53.63 -1.88 -2.96
N ARG A 588 -53.66 -2.92 -3.82
CA ARG A 588 -53.28 -3.02 -5.26
C ARG A 588 -53.08 -1.70 -6.05
N GLY A 589 -52.16 -1.57 -7.00
CA GLY A 589 -51.13 -2.51 -7.49
C GLY A 589 -50.83 -2.42 -9.00
N ARG A 590 -49.77 -3.13 -9.44
CA ARG A 590 -49.59 -3.76 -10.76
C ARG A 590 -50.04 -2.99 -12.04
N GLY A 591 -49.08 -2.31 -12.70
CA GLY A 591 -49.20 -1.86 -14.10
C GLY A 591 -47.85 -1.92 -14.82
N GLY A 592 -47.66 -2.90 -15.70
CA GLY A 592 -46.39 -3.14 -16.42
C GLY A 592 -46.35 -2.60 -17.86
N PRO A 593 -45.18 -2.60 -18.52
CA PRO A 593 -44.96 -1.98 -19.83
C PRO A 593 -45.24 -2.91 -21.04
N PRO A 594 -45.21 -2.36 -22.27
CA PRO A 594 -44.16 -2.75 -23.22
C PRO A 594 -43.38 -1.52 -23.76
N ARG A 595 -42.10 -1.56 -24.18
CA ARG A 595 -41.27 -2.52 -24.97
C ARG A 595 -41.46 -2.50 -26.49
N THR A 596 -40.61 -1.70 -27.15
CA THR A 596 -40.02 -1.87 -28.50
C THR A 596 -38.57 -1.36 -28.39
N ASP A 597 -37.46 -1.98 -28.81
CA ASP A 597 -37.04 -3.10 -29.68
C ASP A 597 -36.38 -2.67 -31.02
N ARG A 598 -35.13 -3.14 -31.21
CA ARG A 598 -34.30 -3.25 -32.45
C ARG A 598 -33.67 -2.03 -33.17
N GLY A 599 -32.57 -2.35 -33.89
CA GLY A 599 -31.75 -1.48 -34.78
C GLY A 599 -30.44 -0.96 -34.12
N ARG A 600 -29.20 -1.39 -34.41
CA ARG A 600 -28.52 -2.25 -35.42
C ARG A 600 -27.99 -1.54 -36.70
N GLY A 601 -26.66 -1.46 -36.85
CA GLY A 601 -25.90 -0.88 -38.00
C GLY A 601 -25.38 0.54 -37.73
N ALA A 602 -24.27 1.05 -38.29
CA ALA A 602 -23.16 0.44 -39.06
C ALA A 602 -21.89 1.37 -38.97
N PRO A 603 -20.66 0.96 -39.38
CA PRO A 603 -19.41 1.69 -39.08
C PRO A 603 -18.87 2.56 -40.23
N PHE A 604 -17.80 3.35 -39.99
CA PHE A 604 -17.06 4.08 -41.04
C PHE A 604 -15.53 4.12 -40.84
N ARG A 605 -14.79 4.26 -41.96
CA ARG A 605 -13.32 4.49 -42.09
C ARG A 605 -13.01 6.01 -41.98
N GLY A 606 -11.78 6.53 -41.94
CA GLY A 606 -10.44 5.94 -41.98
C GLY A 606 -9.57 6.49 -43.13
N VAL A 607 -8.63 7.41 -42.81
CA VAL A 607 -7.58 8.06 -43.64
C VAL A 607 -6.44 8.42 -42.65
N GLY A 608 -5.12 8.44 -42.87
CA GLY A 608 -4.24 8.46 -44.05
C GLY A 608 -3.47 9.81 -44.10
N GLY A 609 -2.15 9.94 -44.33
CA GLY A 609 -1.03 8.98 -44.41
C GLY A 609 0.25 9.65 -45.01
N ARG A 610 1.44 9.04 -44.82
CA ARG A 610 2.78 9.44 -45.37
C ARG A 610 3.38 10.77 -44.81
N GLY A 611 4.72 10.98 -44.77
CA GLY A 611 5.85 10.05 -44.96
C GLY A 611 7.21 10.73 -45.28
N ARG A 612 8.32 9.99 -45.10
CA ARG A 612 9.73 10.22 -45.56
C ARG A 612 10.48 11.51 -45.15
N GLY A 613 11.77 11.34 -44.78
CA GLY A 613 12.76 12.42 -44.78
C GLY A 613 14.02 12.11 -43.96
N ALA A 614 15.13 11.72 -44.60
CA ALA A 614 16.45 11.58 -43.98
C ALA A 614 17.58 11.66 -45.03
N PRO A 615 18.68 12.38 -44.73
CA PRO A 615 20.02 12.08 -45.22
C PRO A 615 20.98 11.76 -44.04
N ALA A 616 22.26 11.51 -44.31
CA ALA A 616 23.22 11.01 -43.32
C ALA A 616 24.66 11.52 -43.52
N VAL A 617 25.51 11.24 -42.52
CA VAL A 617 26.99 11.29 -42.51
C VAL A 617 27.67 12.67 -42.62
N ALA A 618 28.40 13.04 -41.56
CA ALA A 618 29.75 13.60 -41.62
C ALA A 618 30.46 13.41 -40.27
N SER A 619 31.80 13.36 -40.26
CA SER A 619 32.64 13.12 -39.08
C SER A 619 33.48 14.34 -38.71
N SER A 620 33.62 14.63 -37.41
CA SER A 620 34.70 15.39 -36.78
C SER A 620 34.75 15.02 -35.31
#